data_AF-A3QWG4-F1
#
_entry.id   AF-A3QWG4-F1
#
_cell.length_a   1.000
_cell.length_b   1.000
_cell.length_c   1.000
_cell.angle_alpha   90.00
_cell.angle_beta   90.00
_cell.angle_gamma   90.00
#
_symmetry.space_group_name_H-M   'P 1'
#
loop_
_entity.id
_entity.type
_entity.pdbx_description
1 polymer ?
#
loop_
_entity_poly.entity_id
_entity_poly.type
_entity_poly.pdbx_seq_one_letter_code
_entity_poly.pdbx_strand_id
1 'polypeptide(L)' 'VLMKVCHPKMNVPFFKISAKNKKLVDRLEAFQLHQVYIDIYNSQITLQKNHHVLINGKQ' A
#
# COMPACT_ATOMS: atom_id res chain seq x y z
N VAL A 1 1.27 1.21 8.44
CA VAL A 1 0.26 2.03 7.71
C VAL A 1 0.84 3.41 7.53
N LEU A 2 0.73 3.99 6.34
CA LEU A 2 1.26 5.34 6.05
C LEU A 2 0.18 6.40 6.21
N MET A 3 -1.02 6.12 5.70
CA MET A 3 -2.17 7.02 5.81
C MET A 3 -3.47 6.21 5.90
N LYS A 4 -4.44 6.70 6.66
CA LYS A 4 -5.82 6.20 6.64
C LYS A 4 -6.78 7.33 6.99
N VAL A 5 -8.02 7.23 6.53
CA VAL A 5 -9.11 8.05 7.05
C VAL A 5 -9.40 7.62 8.49
N CYS A 6 -9.29 8.53 9.46
CA CYS A 6 -9.51 8.23 10.88
C CYS A 6 -10.99 8.24 11.28
N HIS A 7 -11.85 8.91 10.50
CA HIS A 7 -13.28 9.04 10.77
C HIS A 7 -14.10 8.80 9.48
N PRO A 8 -14.16 7.57 8.98
CA PRO A 8 -14.94 7.27 7.78
C PRO A 8 -16.43 7.56 8.04
N LYS A 9 -17.00 8.48 7.27
CA LYS A 9 -18.43 8.81 7.25
C LYS A 9 -18.91 8.66 5.80
N MET A 10 -20.23 8.61 5.56
CA MET A 10 -20.77 8.42 4.20
C MET A 10 -20.19 9.37 3.13
N ASN A 11 -19.76 10.58 3.52
CA ASN A 11 -19.22 11.58 2.60
C ASN A 11 -17.69 11.50 2.39
N VAL A 12 -16.99 10.62 3.10
CA VAL A 12 -15.54 10.43 2.97
C VAL A 12 -15.27 8.94 2.78
N PRO A 13 -14.82 8.50 1.60
CA PRO A 13 -14.69 7.10 1.29
C PRO A 13 -13.65 6.42 2.18
N PHE A 14 -13.82 5.11 2.39
CA PHE A 14 -12.76 4.31 2.97
C PHE A 14 -11.53 4.39 2.08
N PHE A 15 -10.44 4.92 2.65
CA PHE A 15 -9.17 5.08 1.96
C PHE A 15 -8.01 4.82 2.93
N LYS A 16 -7.12 3.90 2.55
CA LYS A 16 -5.91 3.56 3.33
C LYS A 16 -4.73 3.34 2.40
N ILE A 17 -3.60 3.95 2.73
CA ILE A 17 -2.30 3.66 2.10
C ILE A 17 -1.42 2.95 3.12
N SER A 18 -0.89 1.79 2.75
CA SER A 18 0.08 1.05 3.53
C SER A 18 1.24 0.59 2.68
N ALA A 19 2.37 0.32 3.31
CA ALA A 19 3.59 -0.06 2.64
C ALA A 19 4.19 -1.28 3.34
N LYS A 20 4.71 -2.21 2.54
CA LYS A 20 5.55 -3.31 2.99
C LYS A 20 6.98 -2.97 2.63
N ASN A 21 7.84 -2.92 3.63
CA ASN A 21 9.27 -2.77 3.46
C ASN A 21 9.93 -4.15 3.44
N LYS A 22 10.96 -4.32 2.61
CA LYS A 22 11.87 -5.48 2.69
C LYS A 22 13.06 -5.09 3.56
N LYS A 23 13.39 -5.94 4.53
CA LYS A 23 14.65 -5.83 5.28
C LYS A 23 15.79 -6.21 4.36
N LEU A 24 16.78 -5.33 4.20
CA LEU A 24 18.01 -5.65 3.48
C LEU A 24 18.92 -6.43 4.43
N VAL A 25 19.33 -7.63 4.02
CA VAL A 25 20.18 -8.52 4.84
C VAL A 25 21.54 -7.87 5.12
N ASP A 26 22.08 -7.12 4.15
CA ASP A 26 23.42 -6.52 4.21
C ASP A 26 23.46 -5.07 4.71
N ARG A 27 22.30 -4.45 4.99
CA ARG A 27 22.21 -3.09 5.53
C ARG A 27 21.17 -3.03 6.63
N LEU A 28 21.61 -3.32 7.85
CA LEU A 28 20.79 -3.42 9.07
C LEU A 28 19.86 -2.21 9.30
N GLU A 29 20.25 -1.02 8.86
CA GLU A 29 19.54 0.25 9.07
C GLU A 29 18.64 0.68 7.88
N ALA A 30 18.68 -0.03 6.74
CA ALA A 30 18.00 0.41 5.53
C ALA A 30 16.76 -0.45 5.21
N PHE A 31 15.59 0.18 5.24
CA PHE A 31 14.34 -0.39 4.78
C PHE A 31 14.08 0.05 3.33
N GLN A 32 13.95 -0.90 2.41
CA GLN A 32 13.54 -0.59 1.04
C GLN A 32 12.06 -0.88 0.86
N LEU A 33 11.33 0.08 0.26
CA LEU A 33 9.94 -0.12 -0.11
C LEU A 33 9.83 -1.28 -1.12
N HIS A 34 9.00 -2.26 -0.79
CA HIS A 34 8.78 -3.43 -1.62
C HIS A 34 7.44 -3.38 -2.33
N GLN A 35 6.37 -3.05 -1.61
CA GLN A 35 5.00 -2.95 -2.12
C GLN A 35 4.25 -1.81 -1.42
N VAL A 36 3.41 -1.11 -2.17
CA VAL A 36 2.42 -0.16 -1.63
C VAL A 36 1.03 -0.73 -1.89
N TYR A 37 0.18 -0.68 -0.88
CA TYR A 37 -1.22 -1.08 -0.98
C TYR A 37 -2.10 0.15 -0.77
N ILE A 38 -2.98 0.39 -1.73
CA ILE A 38 -4.01 1.43 -1.67
C ILE A 38 -5.34 0.70 -1.60
N ASP A 39 -5.96 0.73 -0.43
CA ASP A 39 -7.32 0.22 -0.26
C ASP A 39 -8.29 1.39 -0.45
N ILE A 40 -9.17 1.28 -1.44
CA ILE A 40 -10.18 2.29 -1.78
C ILE A 40 -11.51 1.61 -2.08
N TYR A 41 -12.56 1.97 -1.32
CA TYR A 41 -13.85 1.27 -1.36
C TYR A 41 -13.68 -0.26 -1.26
N ASN A 42 -14.13 -1.00 -2.28
CA ASN A 42 -14.09 -2.46 -2.37
C ASN A 42 -12.92 -2.95 -3.23
N SER A 43 -11.95 -2.09 -3.51
CA SER A 43 -10.79 -2.41 -4.35
C SER A 43 -9.48 -2.23 -3.59
N GLN A 44 -8.53 -3.11 -3.88
CA GLN A 44 -7.14 -3.00 -3.45
C GLN A 44 -6.26 -2.85 -4.68
N ILE A 45 -5.49 -1.77 -4.72
CA ILE A 45 -4.45 -1.53 -5.71
C ILE A 45 -3.12 -1.86 -5.04
N THR A 46 -2.36 -2.79 -5.62
CA THR A 46 -0.99 -3.10 -5.20
C THR A 46 -0.02 -2.53 -6.21
N LEU A 47 0.79 -1.57 -5.79
CA LEU A 47 1.90 -1.05 -6.58
C LEU A 47 3.17 -1.82 -6.20
N GLN A 48 3.83 -2.39 -7.19
CA GLN A 48 5.05 -3.15 -7.04
C GLN A 48 6.20 -2.47 -7.80
N LYS A 49 7.42 -2.96 -7.61
CA LYS A 49 8.59 -2.50 -8.36
C LYS A 49 8.37 -2.67 -9.87
N ASN A 50 9.10 -1.91 -10.67
CA ASN A 50 9.06 -1.95 -12.13
C ASN A 50 7.67 -1.64 -12.72
N HIS A 51 6.91 -0.76 -12.05
CA HIS A 51 5.58 -0.31 -12.48
C HIS A 51 4.54 -1.44 -12.62
N HIS A 52 4.75 -2.59 -11.97
CA HIS A 52 3.75 -3.66 -11.97
C HIS A 52 2.62 -3.30 -10.99
N VAL A 53 1.41 -3.21 -11.52
CA VAL A 53 0.21 -2.81 -10.78
C VAL A 53 -0.77 -3.97 -10.78
N LEU A 54 -1.33 -4.27 -9.61
CA LEU A 54 -2.43 -5.23 -9.48
C LEU A 54 -3.66 -4.52 -8.93
N ILE A 55 -4.81 -4.71 -9.56
CA ILE A 55 -6.13 -4.34 -9.07
C ILE A 55 -6.83 -5.62 -8.62
N ASN A 56 -7.13 -5.72 -7.33
CA ASN A 56 -7.76 -6.90 -6.73
C ASN A 56 -7.00 -8.21 -7.05
N GLY A 57 -5.67 -8.13 -7.09
CA GLY A 57 -4.78 -9.26 -7.39
C GLY A 57 -4.61 -9.59 -8.87
N LYS A 58 -5.24 -8.84 -9.78
CA LYS A 58 -5.14 -9.01 -11.24
C LYS A 58 -4.42 -7.82 -11.87
N GLN A 59 -3.63 -8.05 -12.91
CA GLN A 59 -2.96 -6.99 -13.65
C GLN A 59 -3.92 -6.32 -14.64
#